data_AF-A0A448YMU3-F1
#
_entry.id   AF-A0A448YMU3-F1
#
_cell.length_a   1.000
_cell.length_b   1.000
_cell.length_c   1.000
_cell.angle_alpha   90.00
_cell.angle_beta   90.00
_cell.angle_gamma   90.00
#
_symmetry.space_group_name_H-M   'P 1'
#
loop_
_entity.id
_entity.type
_entity.pdbx_description
1 polymer ?
#
loop_
_entity_poly.entity_id
_entity_poly.type
_entity_poly.pdbx_seq_one_letter_code
_entity_poly.pdbx_strand_id
1 'polypeptide(L)'
;MTRSRDAAEAAQDPIRALAVNEIQQFDEEYAAAARRANEEAKFDIVEIHGAHGYLVGPFLSSPVNDRTDEYGGSIESRAGFCLKVADALIEVVGAGYVAIRFSQYASFQSTEGVNADTLSIVSSGYVLSEIERRAN
;
A
#
# COMPACT_ATOMS: atom_id res chain seq x y z
N MET A 1 -18.76 8.24 8.24
CA MET A 1 -17.54 8.48 9.05
C MET A 1 -17.11 7.15 9.63
N THR A 2 -15.82 6.90 9.67
CA THR A 2 -15.25 5.56 9.88
C THR A 2 -14.84 5.40 11.33
N ARG A 3 -15.03 4.20 11.90
CA ARG A 3 -14.70 3.91 13.31
C ARG A 3 -13.27 4.32 13.69
N SER A 4 -12.32 4.24 12.75
CA SER A 4 -10.93 4.66 12.95
C SER A 4 -10.77 6.18 13.02
N ARG A 5 -11.50 6.95 12.21
CA ARG A 5 -11.44 8.43 12.26
C ARG A 5 -12.02 8.94 13.58
N ASP A 6 -13.17 8.42 13.99
CA ASP A 6 -13.81 8.82 15.26
C ASP A 6 -12.91 8.48 16.47
N ALA A 7 -12.24 7.32 16.44
CA ALA A 7 -11.30 6.93 17.48
C ALA A 7 -10.05 7.84 17.54
N ALA A 8 -9.53 8.23 16.37
CA ALA A 8 -8.38 9.14 16.26
C ALA A 8 -8.72 10.56 16.74
N GLU A 9 -9.90 11.07 16.39
CA GLU A 9 -10.42 12.34 16.90
C GLU A 9 -10.60 12.31 18.43
N ALA A 10 -11.19 11.24 18.96
CA ALA A 10 -11.36 11.06 20.41
C ALA A 10 -10.01 10.99 21.16
N ALA A 11 -8.97 10.46 20.50
CA ALA A 11 -7.60 10.41 21.03
C ALA A 11 -6.83 11.73 20.88
N GLN A 12 -7.44 12.78 20.31
CA GLN A 12 -6.78 14.06 19.99
C GLN A 12 -5.59 13.93 19.03
N ASP A 13 -5.61 12.92 18.16
CA ASP A 13 -4.60 12.67 17.13
C ASP A 13 -5.30 12.38 15.79
N PRO A 14 -5.82 13.43 15.11
CA PRO A 14 -6.67 13.24 13.93
C PRO A 14 -5.88 12.66 12.75
N ILE A 15 -6.49 11.71 12.03
CA ILE A 15 -5.94 11.16 10.80
C ILE A 15 -5.76 12.29 9.79
N ARG A 16 -4.55 12.40 9.24
CA ARG A 16 -4.19 13.35 8.19
C ARG A 16 -3.67 12.64 6.96
N ALA A 17 -3.81 13.28 5.80
CA ALA A 17 -3.11 12.85 4.61
C ALA A 17 -1.59 13.08 4.77
N LEU A 18 -0.79 12.12 4.31
CA LEU A 18 0.66 12.28 4.22
C LEU A 18 1.01 13.28 3.10
N ALA A 19 2.01 14.12 3.33
CA ALA A 19 2.62 14.92 2.28
C ALA A 19 3.47 14.04 1.36
N VAL A 20 3.69 14.46 0.11
CA VAL A 20 4.46 13.69 -0.89
C VAL A 20 5.85 13.29 -0.40
N ASN A 21 6.55 14.21 0.28
CA ASN A 21 7.86 13.93 0.85
C ASN A 21 7.82 12.91 2.01
N GLU A 22 6.72 12.85 2.77
CA GLU A 22 6.55 11.83 3.82
C GLU A 22 6.26 10.46 3.20
N ILE A 23 5.51 10.41 2.10
CA ILE A 23 5.26 9.16 1.36
C ILE A 23 6.57 8.58 0.85
N GLN A 24 7.44 9.42 0.28
CA GLN A 24 8.74 9.00 -0.26
C GLN A 24 9.70 8.47 0.81
N GLN A 25 9.58 8.91 2.06
CA GLN A 25 10.40 8.38 3.17
C GLN A 25 10.10 6.91 3.46
N PHE A 26 8.86 6.47 3.25
CA PHE A 26 8.49 5.08 3.49
C PHE A 26 9.25 4.11 2.58
N ASP A 27 9.61 4.50 1.35
CA ASP A 27 10.37 3.64 0.44
C ASP A 27 11.69 3.18 1.11
N GLU A 28 12.41 4.12 1.73
CA GLU A 28 13.64 3.84 2.48
C GLU A 28 13.38 3.05 3.77
N GLU A 29 12.28 3.33 4.47
CA GLU A 29 11.89 2.60 5.69
C GLU A 29 11.55 1.12 5.40
N TYR A 30 10.82 0.85 4.33
CA TYR A 30 10.52 -0.50 3.85
C TYR A 30 11.80 -1.23 3.44
N ALA A 31 12.69 -0.57 2.69
CA ALA A 31 13.98 -1.15 2.31
C ALA A 31 14.86 -1.47 3.54
N ALA A 32 14.88 -0.56 4.53
CA ALA A 32 15.62 -0.79 5.77
C ALA A 32 15.02 -1.94 6.59
N ALA A 33 13.70 -2.07 6.64
CA ALA A 33 13.03 -3.20 7.27
C ALA A 33 13.34 -4.52 6.56
N ALA A 34 13.36 -4.52 5.22
CA ALA A 34 13.73 -5.69 4.43
C ALA A 34 15.19 -6.10 4.62
N ARG A 35 16.13 -5.14 4.70
CA ARG A 35 17.54 -5.43 5.01
C ARG A 35 17.67 -6.13 6.36
N ARG A 36 17.00 -5.63 7.39
CA ARG A 36 16.98 -6.30 8.71
C ARG A 36 16.36 -7.70 8.63
N ALA A 37 15.24 -7.84 7.92
CA ALA A 37 14.57 -9.13 7.76
C ALA A 37 15.45 -10.17 7.06
N ASN A 38 16.13 -9.77 5.99
CA ASN A 38 16.99 -10.63 5.17
C ASN A 38 18.35 -10.90 5.83
N GLU A 39 19.05 -9.86 6.26
CA GLU A 39 20.44 -9.95 6.71
C GLU A 39 20.57 -10.34 8.18
N GLU A 40 19.73 -9.81 9.06
CA GLU A 40 19.83 -10.05 10.51
C GLU A 40 18.95 -11.21 10.95
N ALA A 41 17.68 -11.19 10.55
CA ALA A 41 16.69 -12.19 10.99
C ALA A 41 16.63 -13.45 10.12
N LYS A 42 17.23 -13.41 8.92
CA LYS A 42 17.29 -14.54 7.97
C LYS A 42 15.90 -15.06 7.54
N PHE A 43 14.93 -14.17 7.36
CA PHE A 43 13.64 -14.56 6.76
C PHE A 43 13.81 -14.88 5.27
N ASP A 44 13.07 -15.87 4.79
CA ASP A 44 13.13 -16.29 3.37
C ASP A 44 12.45 -15.28 2.44
N ILE A 45 11.36 -14.65 2.88
CA ILE A 45 10.55 -13.74 2.08
C ILE A 45 10.09 -12.52 2.89
N VAL A 46 9.75 -11.45 2.18
CA VAL A 46 9.03 -10.29 2.73
C VAL A 46 7.69 -10.13 2.02
N GLU A 47 6.65 -9.78 2.77
CA GLU A 47 5.30 -9.57 2.23
C GLU A 47 4.86 -8.11 2.43
N ILE A 48 4.48 -7.44 1.34
CA ILE A 48 3.83 -6.13 1.37
C ILE A 48 2.41 -6.31 1.90
N HIS A 49 2.11 -5.67 3.03
CA HIS A 49 0.76 -5.66 3.58
C HIS A 49 -0.14 -4.64 2.86
N GLY A 50 -0.62 -4.98 1.66
CA GLY A 50 -1.61 -4.21 0.87
C GLY A 50 -3.08 -4.44 1.26
N ALA A 51 -3.33 -5.07 2.41
CA ALA A 51 -4.65 -5.51 2.86
C ALA A 51 -5.17 -4.76 4.11
N HIS A 52 -6.41 -5.06 4.49
CA HIS A 52 -7.06 -4.75 5.77
C HIS A 52 -7.04 -3.25 6.19
N GLY A 53 -7.00 -2.35 5.21
CA GLY A 53 -7.07 -0.91 5.44
C GLY A 53 -5.87 -0.29 6.16
N TYR A 54 -4.75 -1.01 6.30
CA TYR A 54 -3.47 -0.41 6.72
C TYR A 54 -2.85 0.41 5.60
N LEU A 55 -1.80 1.17 5.88
CA LEU A 55 -1.23 2.26 5.06
C LEU A 55 -1.34 2.09 3.52
N VAL A 56 -0.89 0.97 2.94
CA VAL A 56 -0.96 0.74 1.48
C VAL A 56 -2.40 0.62 0.95
N GLY A 57 -3.31 0.06 1.74
CA GLY A 57 -4.71 -0.20 1.38
C GLY A 57 -5.49 1.08 1.01
N PRO A 58 -5.52 2.12 1.86
CA PRO A 58 -6.11 3.41 1.54
C PRO A 58 -5.62 4.01 0.22
N PHE A 59 -4.31 3.93 -0.10
CA PHE A 59 -3.79 4.43 -1.37
C PHE A 59 -4.42 3.75 -2.58
N LEU A 60 -4.58 2.42 -2.53
CA LEU A 60 -5.17 1.63 -3.62
C LEU A 60 -6.69 1.84 -3.77
N SER A 61 -7.35 2.35 -2.72
CA SER A 61 -8.81 2.42 -2.62
C SER A 61 -9.35 3.75 -3.16
N SER A 62 -10.03 3.72 -4.31
CA SER A 62 -10.66 4.93 -4.88
C SER A 62 -11.66 5.66 -3.96
N PRO A 63 -12.48 5.00 -3.11
CA PRO A 63 -13.40 5.71 -2.22
C PRO A 63 -12.70 6.35 -0.99
N VAL A 64 -11.41 6.02 -0.75
CA VAL A 64 -10.66 6.52 0.41
C VAL A 64 -9.58 7.51 0.00
N ASN A 65 -8.90 7.24 -1.11
CA ASN A 65 -7.87 8.11 -1.67
C ASN A 65 -8.48 9.14 -2.60
N ASP A 66 -8.75 10.32 -2.03
CA ASP A 66 -9.25 11.52 -2.70
C ASP A 66 -8.14 12.47 -3.15
N ARG A 67 -6.87 12.01 -3.15
CA ARG A 67 -5.73 12.83 -3.56
C ARG A 67 -5.81 13.20 -5.05
N THR A 68 -5.26 14.38 -5.36
CA THR A 68 -5.13 14.92 -6.72
C THR A 68 -3.68 15.05 -7.18
N ASP A 69 -2.73 14.51 -6.40
CA ASP A 69 -1.31 14.47 -6.75
C ASP A 69 -0.94 13.13 -7.41
N GLU A 70 0.36 12.89 -7.57
CA GLU A 70 0.92 11.69 -8.22
C GLU A 70 0.56 10.36 -7.53
N TYR A 71 -0.07 10.39 -6.36
CA TYR A 71 -0.52 9.20 -5.63
C TYR A 71 -2.04 9.01 -5.64
N GLY A 72 -2.80 9.77 -6.45
CA GLY A 72 -4.27 9.68 -6.50
C GLY A 72 -4.87 10.00 -7.88
N GLY A 73 -6.21 9.99 -7.96
CA GLY A 73 -6.95 10.30 -9.20
C GLY A 73 -7.05 9.16 -10.22
N SER A 74 -5.96 8.44 -10.53
CA SER A 74 -5.96 7.31 -11.48
C SER A 74 -5.60 5.97 -10.82
N ILE A 75 -5.82 4.84 -11.51
CA ILE A 75 -5.42 3.52 -11.00
C ILE A 75 -3.90 3.45 -10.84
N GLU A 76 -3.17 3.95 -11.83
CA GLU A 76 -1.70 3.99 -11.87
C GLU A 76 -1.15 4.82 -10.72
N SER A 77 -1.71 6.02 -10.51
CA SER A 77 -1.29 6.94 -9.45
C SER A 77 -1.58 6.34 -8.06
N ARG A 78 -2.77 5.76 -7.86
CA ARG A 78 -3.12 5.05 -6.61
C ARG A 78 -2.22 3.84 -6.33
N ALA A 79 -1.80 3.13 -7.38
CA ALA A 79 -0.85 2.02 -7.27
C ALA A 79 0.59 2.50 -7.03
N GLY A 80 0.91 3.76 -7.35
CA GLY A 80 2.27 4.30 -7.32
C GLY A 80 3.00 4.07 -6.01
N PHE A 81 2.36 4.32 -4.87
CA PHE A 81 2.97 4.07 -3.55
C PHE A 81 3.29 2.58 -3.34
N CYS A 82 2.33 1.69 -3.63
CA CYS A 82 2.52 0.25 -3.50
C CYS A 82 3.65 -0.28 -4.40
N LEU A 83 3.77 0.27 -5.61
CA LEU A 83 4.78 -0.15 -6.58
C LEU A 83 6.18 0.38 -6.21
N LYS A 84 6.29 1.60 -5.69
CA LYS A 84 7.57 2.12 -5.16
C LYS A 84 8.06 1.30 -3.98
N VAL A 85 7.16 0.90 -3.07
CA VAL A 85 7.49 -0.04 -2.00
C VAL A 85 7.96 -1.38 -2.58
N ALA A 86 7.27 -1.93 -3.58
CA ALA A 86 7.71 -3.16 -4.23
C ALA A 86 9.11 -3.02 -4.85
N ASP A 87 9.37 -1.94 -5.57
CA ASP A 87 10.69 -1.65 -6.17
C ASP A 87 11.79 -1.60 -5.10
N ALA A 88 11.56 -0.87 -4.01
CA ALA A 88 12.50 -0.77 -2.90
C ALA A 88 12.79 -2.12 -2.21
N LEU A 89 11.79 -3.00 -2.11
CA LEU A 89 11.98 -4.35 -1.57
C LEU A 89 12.73 -5.25 -2.55
N ILE A 90 12.40 -5.18 -3.84
CA ILE A 90 13.05 -5.95 -4.91
C ILE A 90 14.54 -5.61 -4.99
N GLU A 91 14.93 -4.34 -4.83
CA GLU A 91 16.33 -3.94 -4.78
C GLU A 91 17.11 -4.59 -3.63
N VAL A 92 16.44 -4.90 -2.51
CA VAL A 92 17.07 -5.46 -1.31
C VAL A 92 17.12 -6.99 -1.33
N VAL A 93 15.99 -7.64 -1.64
CA VAL A 93 15.87 -9.10 -1.51
C VAL A 93 15.75 -9.82 -2.85
N GLY A 94 15.49 -9.11 -3.95
CA GLY A 94 15.20 -9.68 -5.26
C GLY A 94 13.73 -10.05 -5.46
N ALA A 95 13.24 -9.95 -6.70
CA ALA A 95 11.82 -10.12 -7.04
C ALA A 95 11.22 -11.48 -6.65
N GLY A 96 12.01 -12.55 -6.68
CA GLY A 96 11.57 -13.89 -6.27
C GLY A 96 11.24 -14.04 -4.78
N TYR A 97 11.56 -13.04 -3.96
CA TYR A 97 11.42 -13.08 -2.50
C TYR A 97 10.46 -11.99 -1.95
N VAL A 98 9.76 -11.30 -2.84
CA VAL A 98 8.76 -10.28 -2.49
C VAL A 98 7.37 -10.81 -2.80
N ALA A 99 6.49 -10.79 -1.80
CA ALA A 99 5.07 -11.11 -1.92
C ALA A 99 4.21 -9.86 -1.66
N ILE A 100 2.95 -9.90 -2.09
CA ILE A 100 1.96 -8.87 -1.76
C ILE A 100 0.65 -9.51 -1.32
N ARG A 101 0.03 -8.93 -0.29
CA ARG A 101 -1.26 -9.37 0.27
C ARG A 101 -2.36 -8.35 0.00
N PHE A 102 -3.51 -8.83 -0.48
CA PHE A 102 -4.71 -8.02 -0.71
C PHE A 102 -5.92 -8.52 0.08
N SER A 103 -6.90 -7.64 0.29
CA SER A 103 -8.20 -7.98 0.88
C SER A 103 -9.32 -7.22 0.17
N GLN A 104 -9.47 -7.45 -1.13
CA GLN A 104 -10.26 -6.64 -2.05
C GLN A 104 -11.70 -6.36 -1.62
N TYR A 105 -12.34 -7.32 -0.98
CA TYR A 105 -13.76 -7.24 -0.58
C TYR A 105 -13.95 -7.05 0.93
N ALA A 106 -12.85 -6.90 1.68
CA ALA A 106 -12.93 -6.69 3.12
C ALA A 106 -13.34 -5.24 3.42
N SER A 107 -14.36 -5.06 4.26
CA SER A 107 -14.85 -3.75 4.72
C SER A 107 -14.17 -3.26 6.01
N PHE A 108 -13.13 -3.96 6.46
CA PHE A 108 -12.38 -3.61 7.67
C PHE A 108 -11.65 -2.27 7.51
N GLN A 109 -11.58 -1.46 8.57
CA GLN A 109 -10.99 -0.10 8.55
C GLN A 109 -11.47 0.80 7.40
N SER A 110 -12.69 0.55 6.90
CA SER A 110 -13.33 1.36 5.86
C SER A 110 -12.62 1.39 4.52
N THR A 111 -11.83 0.36 4.21
CA THR A 111 -11.58 -0.01 2.82
C THR A 111 -12.88 -0.54 2.22
N GLU A 112 -13.55 0.23 1.37
CA GLU A 112 -14.80 -0.21 0.73
C GLU A 112 -14.51 -0.79 -0.65
N GLY A 113 -14.36 -2.11 -0.73
CA GLY A 113 -14.20 -2.82 -2.00
C GLY A 113 -15.46 -2.87 -2.89
N VAL A 114 -16.62 -2.61 -2.31
CA VAL A 114 -17.95 -2.81 -2.92
C VAL A 114 -18.67 -1.51 -3.33
N ASN A 115 -18.19 -0.34 -2.88
CA ASN A 115 -18.74 0.98 -3.24
C ASN A 115 -17.70 1.87 -3.95
N ALA A 116 -16.70 1.26 -4.57
CA ALA A 116 -15.65 1.98 -5.25
C ALA A 116 -16.04 2.30 -6.70
N ASP A 117 -15.77 3.54 -7.15
CA ASP A 117 -15.89 3.93 -8.56
C ASP A 117 -15.04 3.05 -9.50
N THR A 118 -13.97 2.46 -8.96
CA THR A 118 -13.19 1.41 -9.60
C THR A 118 -13.36 0.10 -8.85
N LEU A 119 -13.81 -0.96 -9.53
CA LEU A 119 -13.88 -2.30 -8.91
C LEU A 119 -12.51 -2.72 -8.37
N SER A 120 -12.47 -3.21 -7.13
CA SER A 120 -11.22 -3.56 -6.44
C SER A 120 -10.36 -4.57 -7.23
N ILE A 121 -10.99 -5.46 -7.99
CA ILE A 121 -10.30 -6.40 -8.89
C ILE A 121 -9.46 -5.72 -9.97
N VAL A 122 -9.91 -4.58 -10.49
CA VAL A 122 -9.18 -3.82 -11.52
C VAL A 122 -7.95 -3.18 -10.89
N SER A 123 -8.07 -2.58 -9.71
CA SER A 123 -6.95 -1.94 -9.02
C SER A 123 -5.86 -2.93 -8.62
N SER A 124 -6.19 -4.05 -7.97
CA SER A 124 -5.13 -5.03 -7.68
C SER A 124 -4.68 -5.81 -8.91
N GLY A 125 -5.53 -5.99 -9.92
CA GLY A 125 -5.13 -6.57 -11.20
C GLY A 125 -4.04 -5.75 -11.88
N TYR A 126 -4.14 -4.42 -11.84
CA TYR A 126 -3.07 -3.53 -12.29
C TYR A 126 -1.78 -3.71 -11.49
N VAL A 127 -1.86 -3.71 -10.15
CA VAL A 127 -0.68 -3.92 -9.28
C VAL A 127 -0.02 -5.27 -9.57
N LEU A 128 -0.80 -6.36 -9.67
CA LEU A 128 -0.30 -7.69 -10.00
C LEU A 128 0.39 -7.71 -11.37
N SER A 129 -0.18 -7.04 -12.37
CA SER A 129 0.42 -6.93 -13.70
C SER A 129 1.75 -6.18 -13.68
N GLU A 130 1.86 -5.14 -12.87
CA GLU A 130 3.09 -4.35 -12.69
C GLU A 130 4.17 -5.10 -11.89
N ILE A 131 3.78 -5.89 -10.89
CA ILE A 131 4.71 -6.76 -10.15
C ILE A 131 5.23 -7.87 -11.05
N GLU A 132 4.37 -8.52 -11.84
CA GLU A 132 4.77 -9.54 -12.82
C GLU A 132 5.78 -8.97 -13.84
N ARG A 133 5.59 -7.72 -14.29
CA ARG A 133 6.55 -7.03 -15.17
C ARG A 133 7.91 -6.79 -14.52
N ARG A 134 8.00 -6.69 -13.20
CA ARG A 134 9.27 -6.48 -12.46
C ARG A 134 9.99 -7.80 -12.16
N ALA A 135 9.25 -8.90 -12.16
CA ALA A 135 9.80 -10.23 -11.92
C ALA A 135 10.48 -10.84 -13.16
N ASN A 136 10.23 -10.28 -14.35
CA ASN A 136 10.73 -10.74 -15.66
C ASN A 136 11.64 -9.70 -16.31
#